data_AF-A0A1D2QGY0-F1
#
_entry.id   AF-A0A1D2QGY0-F1
#
_cell.length_a   1.000
_cell.length_b   1.000
_cell.length_c   1.000
_cell.angle_alpha   90.00
_cell.angle_beta   90.00
_cell.angle_gamma   90.00
#
_symmetry.space_group_name_H-M   'P 1'
#
loop_
_entity.id
_entity.type
_entity.pdbx_description
1 polymer ?
#
loop_
_entity_poly.entity_id
_entity_poly.type
_entity_poly.pdbx_seq_one_letter_code
_entity_poly.pdbx_strand_id
1 'polypeptide(L)' 'MLASILALAALGSLTLELFFVLSLIGLLVIVELTAPFNVTPRWRRRLKWFIALGLVVFGIIVVRRILAILPPGVF' A
#
# COMPACT_ATOMS: atom_id res chain seq x y z
N MET A 1 10.66 -5.69 0.97
CA MET A 1 9.56 -6.31 1.74
C MET A 1 10.04 -7.12 2.93
N LEU A 2 11.10 -7.94 2.84
CA LEU A 2 11.63 -8.63 4.03
C LEU A 2 12.09 -7.67 5.14
N ALA A 3 12.79 -6.58 4.78
CA ALA A 3 13.21 -5.57 5.74
C ALA A 3 12.03 -4.89 6.48
N SER A 4 10.91 -4.62 5.79
CA SER A 4 9.73 -4.03 6.42
C SER A 4 9.04 -5.00 7.37
N ILE A 5 9.00 -6.30 7.05
CA ILE A 5 8.48 -7.33 7.97
C ILE A 5 9.34 -7.39 9.24
N LEU A 6 10.67 -7.44 9.08
CA LEU A 6 11.60 -7.48 10.21
C LEU A 6 11.50 -6.23 11.08
N ALA A 7 11.41 -5.05 10.47
CA ALA A 7 11.24 -3.79 11.19
C ALA A 7 9.92 -3.75 11.97
N LEU A 8 8.79 -4.09 11.32
CA LEU A 8 7.48 -4.12 11.96
C LEU A 8 7.41 -5.15 13.10
N ALA A 9 8.03 -6.33 12.90
CA ALA A 9 8.11 -7.38 13.90
C ALA A 9 8.95 -6.95 15.11
N ALA A 10 10.12 -6.36 14.88
CA ALA A 10 10.98 -5.85 15.94
C ALA A 10 10.32 -4.74 16.76
N LEU A 11 9.46 -3.92 16.13
CA LEU A 11 8.70 -2.86 16.78
C LEU A 11 7.42 -3.35 17.48
N GLY A 12 7.09 -4.65 17.39
CA GLY A 12 5.83 -5.19 17.90
C GLY A 12 4.58 -4.62 17.21
N SER A 13 4.75 -3.95 16.06
CA SER A 13 3.69 -3.27 15.30
C SER A 13 3.31 -4.04 14.04
N LEU A 14 3.70 -5.32 13.96
CA LEU A 14 3.40 -6.17 12.83
C LEU A 14 1.90 -6.42 12.74
N THR A 15 1.25 -5.65 11.88
CA THR A 15 -0.16 -5.81 11.51
C THR A 15 -0.24 -5.98 10.00
N LEU A 16 -1.21 -6.78 9.55
CA LEU A 16 -1.43 -7.03 8.13
C LEU A 16 -1.73 -5.71 7.39
N GLU A 17 -2.42 -4.77 8.05
CA GLU A 17 -2.72 -3.44 7.54
C GLU A 17 -1.44 -2.62 7.30
N LEU A 18 -0.56 -2.47 8.30
CA LEU A 18 0.68 -1.71 8.15
C LEU A 18 1.62 -2.35 7.12
N PHE A 19 1.72 -3.68 7.12
CA PHE A 19 2.52 -4.39 6.14
C PHE A 19 1.98 -4.20 4.71
N PHE A 20 0.66 -4.23 4.52
CA PHE A 20 0.02 -3.96 3.24
C PHE A 20 0.33 -2.55 2.74
N VAL A 21 0.19 -1.54 3.61
CA VAL A 21 0.50 -0.14 3.29
C VAL A 21 1.94 0.02 2.84
N LEU A 22 2.91 -0.52 3.60
CA LEU A 22 4.33 -0.45 3.23
C LEU A 22 4.62 -1.19 1.93
N SER A 23 3.97 -2.32 1.69
CA SER A 23 4.12 -3.09 0.45
C SER A 23 3.59 -2.33 -0.75
N LEU A 24 2.44 -1.67 -0.62
CA LEU A 24 1.85 -0.85 -1.68
C LEU A 24 2.73 0.37 -2.00
N ILE A 25 3.24 1.06 -0.97
CA ILE A 25 4.16 2.20 -1.15
C ILE A 25 5.44 1.73 -1.85
N GLY A 26 6.07 0.65 -1.38
CA GLY A 26 7.28 0.14 -2.00
C GLY A 26 7.06 -0.34 -3.45
N LEU A 27 5.90 -0.93 -3.74
CA LEU A 27 5.51 -1.26 -5.11
C LEU A 27 5.41 0.01 -5.98
N LEU A 28 4.70 1.05 -5.50
CA LEU A 28 4.58 2.32 -6.20
C LEU A 28 5.94 2.96 -6.48
N VAL A 29 6.82 2.99 -5.47
CA VAL A 29 8.18 3.53 -5.60
C VAL A 29 8.97 2.78 -6.66
N ILE A 30 8.95 1.44 -6.66
CA ILE A 30 9.64 0.63 -7.67
C ILE A 30 9.05 0.87 -9.06
N VAL A 31 7.73 0.98 -9.18
CA VAL A 31 7.04 1.20 -10.47
C VAL A 31 7.38 2.55 -11.09
N GLU A 32 7.52 3.58 -10.26
CA GLU A 32 7.90 4.92 -10.71
C GLU A 32 9.40 5.02 -10.98
N LEU A 33 10.26 4.46 -10.12
CA LEU A 33 11.71 4.42 -10.34
C LEU A 33 12.09 3.63 -11.60
N THR A 34 11.36 2.57 -11.90
CA THR A 34 11.60 1.72 -13.09
C THR A 34 10.77 2.21 -14.29
N ALA A 35 10.13 3.38 -14.21
CA ALA A 35 9.37 3.90 -15.34
C ALA A 35 10.30 4.17 -16.53
N PRO A 36 10.11 3.50 -17.69
CA PRO A 36 10.91 3.78 -18.86
C PRO A 36 10.49 5.14 -19.44
N PHE A 37 11.41 6.11 -19.44
CA PHE A 37 11.16 7.46 -19.96
C PHE A 37 10.87 7.50 -21.47
N ASN A 38 11.32 6.48 -22.22
CA ASN A 38 11.33 6.52 -23.70
C ASN A 38 10.39 5.51 -24.39
N VAL A 39 9.71 4.63 -23.64
CA VAL A 39 8.83 3.60 -24.22
C VAL A 39 7.67 3.34 -23.27
N THR A 40 6.43 3.25 -23.78
CA THR A 40 5.26 2.84 -22.98
C THR A 40 5.00 1.33 -23.16
N PRO A 41 5.62 0.45 -22.35
CA PRO A 41 5.46 -1.00 -22.51
C PRO A 41 4.01 -1.43 -22.23
N ARG A 42 3.47 -2.27 -23.12
CA ARG A 42 2.08 -2.77 -23.07
C ARG A 42 1.75 -3.50 -21.75
N TRP A 43 2.73 -4.13 -21.10
CA TRP A 43 2.56 -4.82 -19.81
C TRP A 43 2.24 -3.86 -18.63
N ARG A 44 2.67 -2.59 -18.69
CA ARG A 44 2.38 -1.58 -17.65
C ARG A 44 0.88 -1.36 -17.47
N ARG A 45 0.07 -1.61 -18.52
CA ARG A 45 -1.40 -1.54 -18.45
C ARG A 45 -2.00 -2.58 -17.50
N ARG A 46 -1.40 -3.77 -17.38
CA ARG A 46 -1.81 -4.78 -16.39
C ARG A 46 -1.37 -4.38 -14.98
N LEU A 47 -0.17 -3.80 -14.85
CA LEU A 47 0.35 -3.34 -13.56
C LEU A 47 -0.52 -2.24 -12.94
N LYS A 48 -1.08 -1.34 -13.77
CA LYS A 48 -2.06 -0.33 -13.33
C LYS A 48 -3.28 -0.95 -12.63
N TRP A 49 -3.75 -2.12 -13.08
CA TRP A 49 -4.87 -2.80 -12.43
C TRP A 49 -4.49 -3.33 -11.04
N PHE A 50 -3.27 -3.88 -10.88
CA PHE A 50 -2.78 -4.30 -9.56
C PHE A 50 -2.64 -3.11 -8.60
N ILE A 51 -2.12 -1.98 -9.09
CA ILE A 51 -1.99 -0.75 -8.30
C ILE A 51 -3.37 -0.21 -7.92
N ALA A 52 -4.32 -0.18 -8.86
CA ALA A 52 -5.69 0.27 -8.60
C ALA A 52 -6.37 -0.60 -7.53
N LEU A 53 -6.26 -1.92 -7.65
CA LEU A 53 -6.78 -2.85 -6.63
C LEU A 53 -6.13 -2.59 -5.27
N GLY A 54 -4.80 -2.41 -5.25
CA GLY A 54 -4.05 -2.07 -4.05
C GLY A 54 -4.54 -0.77 -3.41
N LEU A 55 -4.82 0.25 -4.23
CA LEU A 55 -5.35 1.54 -3.80
C LEU A 55 -6.76 1.44 -3.21
N VAL A 56 -7.63 0.60 -3.79
CA VAL A 56 -8.97 0.35 -3.25
C VAL A 56 -8.87 -0.29 -1.86
N VAL A 57 -8.07 -1.34 -1.73
CA VAL A 57 -7.85 -2.00 -0.43
C VAL A 57 -7.23 -1.04 0.58
N PHE A 58 -6.28 -0.21 0.16
CA PHE A 58 -5.68 0.84 0.98
C PHE A 58 -6.74 1.83 1.49
N GLY A 59 -7.62 2.32 0.61
CA GLY A 59 -8.72 3.22 0.98
C GLY A 59 -9.63 2.61 2.04
N ILE A 60 -9.99 1.33 1.89
CA ILE A 60 -10.81 0.60 2.88
C ILE A 60 -10.10 0.50 4.24
N ILE A 61 -8.81 0.15 4.23
CA ILE A 61 -8.00 0.08 5.46
C ILE A 61 -7.95 1.44 6.16
N VAL A 62 -7.68 2.52 5.41
CA VAL A 62 -7.62 3.87 5.96
C VAL A 62 -8.95 4.30 6.56
N VAL A 63 -10.07 4.08 5.86
CA VAL A 63 -11.40 4.41 6.39
C VAL A 63 -11.67 3.64 7.67
N ARG A 64 -11.44 2.31 7.69
CA ARG A 64 -11.62 1.50 8.90
C ARG A 64 -10.76 1.98 10.06
N ARG A 65 -9.50 2.33 9.79
CA ARG A 65 -8.56 2.85 10.78
C ARG A 65 -9.02 4.19 11.35
N ILE A 66 -9.47 5.11 10.49
CA ILE A 66 -9.98 6.43 10.90
C ILE A 66 -11.25 6.26 11.74
N LEU A 67 -12.21 5.44 11.28
CA LEU A 67 -13.45 5.18 12.01
C LEU A 67 -13.20 4.51 13.38
N ALA A 68 -12.18 3.66 13.49
CA ALA A 68 -11.79 3.05 14.75
C ALA A 68 -11.11 4.02 15.73
N ILE A 69 -10.46 5.07 15.22
CA ILE A 69 -9.85 6.14 16.05
C ILE A 69 -10.89 7.21 16.42
N LEU A 70 -11.91 7.40 15.58
CA LEU A 70 -12.96 8.40 15.80
C LEU A 70 -13.77 8.08 17.09
N PRO A 71 -14.03 9.07 17.95
CA PRO A 71 -14.87 8.88 19.13
C PRO A 71 -16.28 8.40 18.74
N PRO A 72 -16.91 7.50 19.52
CA PRO A 72 -18.29 7.12 19.30
C PRO A 72 -19.20 8.33 19.54
N GLY A 73 -19.76 8.92 18.48
CA GLY A 73 -20.66 10.08 18.60
C GLY A 73 -20.72 11.04 17.39
N VAL A 74 -19.98 10.78 16.32
CA VAL A 74 -20.00 11.57 15.06
C VAL A 74 -20.82 10.92 13.93
N PHE A 75 -21.80 10.08 14.28
CA PHE A 75 -22.75 9.47 13.34
C PHE A 75 -24.18 9.88 13.67
#